data_AF-A0A158M6B5-F1
#
_entry.id   AF-A0A158M6B5-F1
#
_cell.length_a   1.000
_cell.length_b   1.000
_cell.length_c   1.000
_cell.angle_alpha   90.00
_cell.angle_beta   90.00
_cell.angle_gamma   90.00
#
_symmetry.space_group_name_H-M   'P 1'
#
loop_
_entity.id
_entity.type
_entity.pdbx_description
1 polymer ?
#
loop_
_entity_poly.entity_id
_entity_poly.type
_entity_poly.pdbx_seq_one_letter_code
_entity_poly.pdbx_strand_id
1 'polypeptide(L)'
;MVVTLLALLVPALALISADGGPAILYLTSFLGLCAWGVNAFTRREPFDFRSLAAVAVALMSPLGAMLITNSVHGAWSSSEQEKLLRFALCVPIAWMLLRARRQWLRNVQWSLIFSAYAGSIMLLAIVGTPGLGRMAVSEFGGKYNAVAFADLTLFFGFASALCLPWSQSTWPRLEAAVKILAVPLSVYAVWVSETRSSWILFGVLGLVIFLVHRGIAWSRA
;
A
#
# COMPACT_ATOMS: atom_id res chain seq x y z
N MET A 1 -2.43 11.49 15.49
CA MET A 1 -3.85 11.36 15.10
C MET A 1 -4.08 11.79 13.65
N VAL A 2 -3.62 12.96 13.22
CA VAL A 2 -3.74 13.40 11.80
C VAL A 2 -2.98 12.49 10.83
N VAL A 3 -1.72 12.15 11.12
CA VAL A 3 -0.91 11.28 10.26
C VAL A 3 -1.47 9.87 10.12
N THR A 4 -2.07 9.31 11.17
CA THR A 4 -2.75 8.01 11.10
C THR A 4 -4.01 8.05 10.25
N LEU A 5 -4.77 9.15 10.30
CA LEU A 5 -5.93 9.38 9.42
C LEU A 5 -5.51 9.56 7.95
N LEU A 6 -4.40 10.24 7.70
CA LEU A 6 -3.85 10.37 6.35
C LEU A 6 -3.30 9.05 5.83
N ALA A 7 -2.58 8.28 6.65
CA ALA A 7 -2.10 6.94 6.29
C ALA A 7 -3.26 5.96 6.01
N LEU A 8 -4.38 6.13 6.71
CA LEU A 8 -5.66 5.45 6.44
C LEU A 8 -6.21 5.77 5.05
N LEU A 9 -5.97 6.99 4.54
CA LEU A 9 -6.48 7.43 3.25
C LEU A 9 -5.55 7.03 2.09
N VAL A 10 -4.28 6.70 2.36
CA VAL A 10 -3.29 6.38 1.33
C VAL A 10 -3.72 5.24 0.40
N PRO A 11 -4.14 4.04 0.86
CA PRO A 11 -4.51 2.95 -0.04
C PRO A 11 -5.71 3.30 -0.94
N ALA A 12 -6.73 3.91 -0.34
CA ALA A 12 -7.95 4.31 -1.05
C ALA A 12 -7.69 5.37 -2.12
N LEU A 13 -6.92 6.41 -1.79
CA LEU A 13 -6.61 7.49 -2.73
C LEU A 13 -5.53 7.12 -3.74
N ALA A 14 -4.61 6.21 -3.38
CA ALA A 14 -3.64 5.68 -4.33
C ALA A 14 -4.31 4.94 -5.48
N LEU A 15 -5.45 4.28 -5.27
CA LEU A 15 -6.14 3.54 -6.32
C LEU A 15 -7.16 4.40 -7.10
N ILE A 16 -7.84 5.32 -6.41
CA ILE A 16 -8.98 6.07 -6.96
C ILE A 16 -8.56 7.36 -7.67
N SER A 17 -7.43 7.95 -7.32
CA SER A 17 -7.01 9.25 -7.87
C SER A 17 -5.54 9.24 -8.28
N ALA A 18 -5.27 9.69 -9.50
CA ALA A 18 -3.91 9.85 -10.03
C ALA A 18 -3.05 10.80 -9.18
N ASP A 19 -3.65 11.86 -8.64
CA ASP A 19 -2.95 12.90 -7.89
C ASP A 19 -3.12 12.74 -6.37
N GLY A 20 -4.20 12.08 -5.93
CA GLY A 20 -4.53 11.92 -4.51
C GLY A 20 -3.52 11.06 -3.75
N GLY A 21 -3.04 9.96 -4.35
CA GLY A 21 -2.01 9.10 -3.76
C GLY A 21 -0.70 9.86 -3.46
N PRO A 22 -0.07 10.49 -4.47
CA PRO A 22 1.13 11.30 -4.28
C PRO A 22 0.93 12.48 -3.32
N ALA A 23 -0.19 13.21 -3.42
CA ALA A 23 -0.46 14.37 -2.57
C ALA A 23 -0.50 14.00 -1.08
N ILE A 24 -1.17 12.90 -0.73
CA ILE A 24 -1.24 12.44 0.66
C ILE A 24 0.11 11.91 1.12
N LEU A 25 0.87 11.22 0.26
CA LEU A 25 2.21 10.76 0.60
C LEU A 25 3.12 11.95 0.93
N TYR A 26 3.12 12.99 0.10
CA TYR A 26 3.91 14.20 0.36
C TYR A 26 3.45 14.94 1.61
N LEU A 27 2.14 15.10 1.82
CA LEU A 27 1.62 15.72 3.04
C LEU A 27 2.00 14.93 4.29
N THR A 28 1.85 13.60 4.25
CA THR A 28 2.12 12.72 5.40
C THR A 28 3.62 12.65 5.69
N SER A 29 4.46 12.61 4.65
CA SER A 29 5.91 12.63 4.81
C SER A 29 6.41 13.98 5.30
N PHE A 30 5.84 15.09 4.83
CA PHE A 30 6.13 16.42 5.37
C PHE A 30 5.82 16.49 6.87
N LEU A 31 4.62 16.04 7.29
CA LEU A 31 4.28 15.95 8.71
C LEU A 31 5.22 15.02 9.48
N GLY A 32 5.68 13.93 8.86
CA GLY A 32 6.69 13.02 9.41
C GLY A 32 8.04 13.67 9.63
N LEU A 33 8.51 14.44 8.66
CA LEU A 33 9.76 15.19 8.76
C LEU A 33 9.66 16.31 9.80
N CYS A 34 8.53 17.02 9.86
CA CYS A 34 8.27 18.00 10.93
C CYS A 34 8.27 17.33 12.31
N ALA A 35 7.64 16.16 12.44
CA ALA A 35 7.64 15.40 13.69
C ALA A 35 9.05 14.94 14.09
N TRP A 36 9.86 14.50 13.13
CA TRP A 36 11.29 14.22 13.36
C TRP A 36 12.05 15.46 13.81
N GLY A 37 11.88 16.60 13.13
CA GLY A 37 12.52 17.86 13.50
C GLY A 37 12.17 18.27 14.93
N VAL A 38 10.88 18.35 15.26
CA VAL A 38 10.42 18.69 16.61
C VAL A 38 10.94 17.69 17.65
N ASN A 39 10.96 16.38 17.34
CA ASN A 39 11.48 15.37 18.24
C ASN A 39 13.00 15.45 18.41
N ALA A 40 13.75 15.88 17.39
CA ALA A 40 15.20 16.09 17.47
C ALA A 40 15.54 17.21 18.46
N PHE A 41 14.74 18.28 18.49
CA PHE A 41 14.90 19.38 19.45
C PHE A 41 14.37 19.05 20.84
N THR A 42 13.20 18.43 20.93
CA THR A 42 12.52 18.20 22.22
C THR A 42 12.95 16.91 22.92
N ARG A 43 13.59 15.97 22.20
CA ARG A 43 14.05 14.65 22.67
C ARG A 43 13.01 13.87 23.48
N ARG A 44 11.73 14.09 23.21
CA ARG A 44 10.63 13.48 23.98
C ARG A 44 10.57 11.97 23.82
N GLU A 45 11.00 11.45 22.67
CA GLU A 45 10.93 10.03 22.38
C GLU A 45 12.18 9.51 21.64
N PRO A 46 12.70 8.33 22.02
CA PRO A 46 13.90 7.76 21.40
C PRO A 46 13.63 7.33 19.97
N PHE A 47 14.48 7.74 19.02
CA PHE A 47 14.25 7.47 17.60
C PHE A 47 14.24 5.98 17.23
N ASP A 48 14.75 5.10 18.09
CA ASP A 48 14.87 3.63 17.93
C ASP A 48 14.93 3.16 16.48
N PHE A 49 15.99 3.57 15.77
CA PHE A 49 16.18 3.19 14.38
C PHE A 49 16.45 1.68 14.20
N ARG A 50 16.72 0.93 15.28
CA ARG A 50 17.00 -0.51 15.19
C ARG A 50 15.77 -1.29 14.76
N SER A 51 14.60 -0.98 15.31
CA SER A 51 13.32 -1.59 14.89
C SER A 51 12.92 -1.18 13.47
N LEU A 52 13.34 -0.01 13.02
CA LEU A 52 13.07 0.49 11.66
C LEU A 52 14.14 0.08 10.62
N ALA A 53 15.30 -0.41 11.04
CA ALA A 53 16.49 -0.50 10.18
C ALA A 53 16.25 -1.32 8.91
N ALA A 54 15.66 -2.51 9.03
CA ALA A 54 15.40 -3.38 7.89
C ALA A 54 14.41 -2.73 6.89
N VAL A 55 13.34 -2.10 7.41
CA VAL A 55 12.35 -1.41 6.58
C VAL A 55 12.95 -0.16 5.94
N ALA A 56 13.73 0.62 6.69
CA ALA A 56 14.40 1.81 6.20
C ALA A 56 15.40 1.47 5.09
N VAL A 57 16.21 0.41 5.26
CA VAL A 57 17.12 -0.06 4.22
C VAL A 57 16.35 -0.51 2.99
N ALA A 58 15.27 -1.28 3.14
CA ALA A 58 14.46 -1.73 2.01
C ALA A 58 13.80 -0.57 1.24
N LEU A 59 13.36 0.48 1.94
CA LEU A 59 12.74 1.67 1.34
C LEU A 59 13.74 2.66 0.73
N MET A 60 14.95 2.75 1.30
CA MET A 60 16.01 3.65 0.84
C MET A 60 16.87 3.02 -0.26
N SER A 61 16.97 1.69 -0.33
CA SER A 61 17.86 1.01 -1.26
C SER A 61 17.61 1.32 -2.74
N PRO A 62 16.35 1.47 -3.24
CA PRO A 62 16.14 1.78 -4.65
C PRO A 62 16.65 3.18 -5.00
N LEU A 63 16.39 4.16 -4.12
CA LEU A 63 16.91 5.51 -4.28
C LEU A 63 18.44 5.54 -4.20
N GLY A 64 19.02 4.81 -3.26
CA GLY A 64 20.48 4.69 -3.12
C GLY A 64 21.12 4.08 -4.36
N ALA A 65 20.57 2.97 -4.89
CA ALA A 65 21.05 2.33 -6.11
C ALA A 65 20.97 3.27 -7.32
N MET A 66 19.88 4.04 -7.44
CA MET A 66 19.74 5.03 -8.51
C MET A 66 20.76 6.17 -8.39
N LEU A 67 20.97 6.72 -7.19
CA LEU A 67 21.96 7.78 -6.97
C LEU A 67 23.39 7.32 -7.30
N ILE A 68 23.73 6.07 -6.94
CA ILE A 68 25.01 5.46 -7.31
C ILE A 68 25.10 5.31 -8.83
N THR A 69 24.06 4.79 -9.46
CA THR A 69 24.06 4.55 -10.91
C THR A 69 24.15 5.86 -11.71
N ASN A 70 23.40 6.89 -11.32
CA ASN A 70 23.39 8.19 -11.97
C ASN A 70 24.67 8.98 -11.75
N SER A 71 25.32 8.83 -10.58
CA SER A 71 26.62 9.47 -10.34
C SER A 71 27.72 8.85 -11.21
N VAL A 72 27.62 7.56 -11.53
CA VAL A 72 28.56 6.87 -12.44
C VAL A 72 28.27 7.16 -13.91
N HIS A 73 27.00 7.17 -14.34
CA HIS A 73 26.62 7.27 -15.76
C HIS A 73 26.24 8.69 -16.22
N GLY A 74 26.09 9.65 -15.30
CA GLY A 74 25.75 11.03 -15.62
C GLY A 74 24.31 11.25 -16.14
N ALA A 75 23.46 10.22 -16.14
CA ALA A 75 22.07 10.31 -16.59
C ALA A 75 21.16 10.73 -15.42
N TRP A 76 20.65 11.96 -15.46
CA TRP A 76 19.75 12.49 -14.42
C TRP A 76 18.32 12.60 -14.97
N SER A 77 17.45 11.68 -14.58
CA SER A 77 16.01 11.75 -14.86
C SER A 77 15.25 12.25 -13.63
N SER A 78 14.62 13.43 -13.74
CA SER A 78 13.83 14.03 -12.65
C SER A 78 12.60 13.20 -12.30
N SER A 79 11.94 12.58 -13.30
CA SER A 79 10.74 11.77 -13.08
C SER A 79 11.04 10.46 -12.32
N GLU A 80 12.16 9.82 -12.61
CA GLU A 80 12.56 8.59 -11.91
C GLU A 80 13.00 8.89 -10.47
N GLN A 81 13.70 10.01 -10.26
CA GLN A 81 14.11 10.45 -8.92
C GLN A 81 12.91 10.71 -8.04
N GLU A 82 11.89 11.40 -8.58
CA GLU A 82 10.66 11.66 -7.83
C GLU A 82 9.97 10.35 -7.41
N LYS A 83 9.87 9.37 -8.31
CA LYS A 83 9.26 8.07 -8.01
C LYS A 83 10.00 7.34 -6.88
N LEU A 84 11.33 7.34 -6.90
CA LEU A 84 12.14 6.66 -5.88
C LEU A 84 12.21 7.44 -4.57
N LEU A 85 12.16 8.77 -4.63
CA LEU A 85 12.08 9.62 -3.44
C LEU A 85 10.81 9.34 -2.63
N ARG A 86 9.68 9.05 -3.28
CA ARG A 86 8.45 8.66 -2.59
C ARG A 86 8.64 7.43 -1.70
N PHE A 87 9.47 6.45 -2.10
CA PHE A 87 9.80 5.29 -1.25
C PHE A 87 10.64 5.70 -0.04
N ALA A 88 11.64 6.55 -0.23
CA ALA A 88 12.45 7.09 0.88
C ALA A 88 11.59 7.89 1.88
N LEU A 89 10.63 8.66 1.38
CA LEU A 89 9.69 9.44 2.19
C LEU A 89 8.71 8.57 3.00
N CYS A 90 8.59 7.27 2.71
CA CYS A 90 7.83 6.34 3.55
C CYS A 90 8.54 6.01 4.87
N VAL A 91 9.86 6.24 4.98
CA VAL A 91 10.64 5.99 6.22
C VAL A 91 10.15 6.85 7.40
N PRO A 92 10.03 8.19 7.29
CA PRO A 92 9.48 9.01 8.37
C PRO A 92 8.02 8.67 8.68
N ILE A 93 7.24 8.25 7.68
CA ILE A 93 5.86 7.79 7.88
C ILE A 93 5.85 6.50 8.73
N ALA A 94 6.69 5.53 8.39
CA ALA A 94 6.80 4.26 9.13
C ALA A 94 7.20 4.49 10.59
N TRP A 95 8.12 5.40 10.85
CA TRP A 95 8.50 5.79 12.21
C TRP A 95 7.33 6.37 13.02
N MET A 96 6.50 7.21 12.39
CA MET A 96 5.29 7.73 13.05
C MET A 96 4.25 6.64 13.30
N LEU A 97 4.11 5.68 12.38
CA LEU A 97 3.17 4.58 12.51
C LEU A 97 3.55 3.62 13.65
N LEU A 98 4.84 3.39 13.90
CA LEU A 98 5.29 2.59 15.04
C LEU A 98 4.88 3.20 16.40
N ARG A 99 4.68 4.51 16.45
CA ARG A 99 4.27 5.26 17.65
C ARG A 99 2.76 5.49 17.73
N ALA A 100 2.03 5.10 16.69
CA ALA A 100 0.58 5.17 16.71
C ALA A 100 0.00 4.10 17.65
N ARG A 101 -1.07 4.47 18.38
CA ARG A 101 -1.82 3.51 19.17
C ARG A 101 -2.35 2.39 18.28
N ARG A 102 -2.19 1.14 18.70
CA ARG A 102 -2.58 -0.07 17.95
C ARG A 102 -4.04 -0.05 17.45
N GLN A 103 -4.95 0.55 18.21
CA GLN A 103 -6.36 0.73 17.81
C GLN A 103 -6.51 1.54 16.50
N TRP A 104 -5.70 2.58 16.32
CA TRP A 104 -5.75 3.41 15.11
C TRP A 104 -5.14 2.70 13.90
N LEU A 105 -4.08 1.90 14.12
CA LEU A 105 -3.48 1.10 13.06
C LEU A 105 -4.45 0.04 12.52
N ARG A 106 -5.30 -0.53 13.40
CA ARG A 106 -6.33 -1.48 12.97
C ARG A 106 -7.32 -0.88 11.99
N ASN A 107 -7.59 0.42 12.05
CA ASN A 107 -8.51 1.07 11.11
C ASN A 107 -8.00 1.06 9.66
N VAL A 108 -6.69 0.95 9.43
CA VAL A 108 -6.09 0.85 8.07
C VAL A 108 -6.71 -0.31 7.29
N GLN A 109 -7.14 -1.38 7.97
CA GLN A 109 -7.84 -2.51 7.34
C GLN A 109 -9.02 -2.07 6.48
N TRP A 110 -9.78 -1.06 6.92
CA TRP A 110 -10.99 -0.62 6.21
C TRP A 110 -10.65 0.06 4.89
N SER A 111 -9.52 0.76 4.84
CA SER A 111 -9.01 1.34 3.60
C SER A 111 -8.56 0.27 2.61
N LEU A 112 -7.87 -0.77 3.10
CA LEU A 112 -7.46 -1.91 2.28
C LEU A 112 -8.66 -2.65 1.70
N ILE A 113 -9.65 -2.94 2.55
CA ILE A 113 -10.91 -3.58 2.12
C ILE A 113 -11.64 -2.72 1.10
N PHE A 114 -11.80 -1.42 1.39
CA PHE A 114 -12.44 -0.49 0.46
C PHE A 114 -11.71 -0.42 -0.88
N SER A 115 -10.38 -0.38 -0.87
CA SER A 115 -9.56 -0.37 -2.08
C SER A 115 -9.71 -1.66 -2.89
N ALA A 116 -9.82 -2.81 -2.22
CA ALA A 116 -10.08 -4.09 -2.88
C ALA A 116 -11.43 -4.07 -3.63
N TYR A 117 -12.50 -3.62 -2.98
CA TYR A 117 -13.82 -3.50 -3.59
C TYR A 117 -13.84 -2.46 -4.72
N ALA A 118 -13.36 -1.25 -4.45
CA ALA A 118 -13.33 -0.17 -5.42
C ALA A 118 -12.51 -0.56 -6.67
N GLY A 119 -11.33 -1.15 -6.48
CA GLY A 119 -10.49 -1.64 -7.58
C GLY A 119 -11.15 -2.73 -8.40
N SER A 120 -11.77 -3.70 -7.72
CA SER A 120 -12.45 -4.81 -8.40
C SER A 120 -13.65 -4.32 -9.22
N ILE A 121 -14.50 -3.46 -8.62
CA ILE A 121 -15.67 -2.88 -9.29
C ILE A 121 -15.23 -2.03 -10.48
N MET A 122 -14.18 -1.21 -10.32
CA MET A 122 -13.68 -0.35 -11.39
C MET A 122 -13.12 -1.17 -12.56
N LEU A 123 -12.36 -2.25 -12.31
CA LEU A 123 -11.91 -3.15 -13.36
C LEU A 123 -13.07 -3.80 -14.11
N LEU A 124 -14.05 -4.34 -13.37
CA LEU A 124 -15.22 -4.98 -13.96
C LEU A 124 -16.06 -4.01 -14.79
N ALA A 125 -16.24 -2.78 -14.30
CA ALA A 125 -16.98 -1.75 -15.00
C ALA A 125 -16.25 -1.30 -16.28
N ILE A 126 -14.94 -1.08 -16.23
CA ILE A 126 -14.15 -0.64 -17.39
C ILE A 126 -14.12 -1.73 -18.46
N VAL A 127 -13.76 -2.96 -18.08
CA VAL A 127 -13.63 -4.08 -19.04
C VAL A 127 -15.00 -4.55 -19.54
N GLY A 128 -16.04 -4.45 -18.71
CA GLY A 128 -17.40 -4.85 -19.08
C GLY A 128 -18.16 -3.83 -19.94
N THR A 129 -17.66 -2.59 -20.08
CA THR A 129 -18.36 -1.57 -20.88
C THR A 129 -18.02 -1.72 -22.37
N PRO A 130 -19.00 -1.91 -23.27
CA PRO A 130 -18.77 -2.01 -24.70
C PRO A 130 -18.05 -0.76 -25.24
N GLY A 131 -16.91 -0.96 -25.90
CA GLY A 131 -16.09 0.12 -26.46
C GLY A 131 -14.93 0.58 -25.57
N LEU A 132 -14.93 0.23 -24.29
CA LEU A 132 -13.80 0.44 -23.38
C LEU A 132 -13.01 -0.88 -23.26
N GLY A 133 -11.84 -0.93 -23.93
CA GLY A 133 -10.94 -2.07 -23.80
C GLY A 133 -10.10 -1.99 -22.52
N ARG A 134 -9.32 -3.04 -22.24
CA ARG A 134 -8.36 -3.08 -21.12
C ARG A 134 -7.41 -1.87 -21.06
N MET A 135 -7.07 -1.28 -22.20
CA MET A 135 -6.21 -0.09 -22.29
C MET A 135 -6.87 1.15 -21.67
N ALA A 136 -8.20 1.20 -21.57
CA ALA A 136 -8.89 2.32 -20.94
C ALA A 136 -8.59 2.40 -19.43
N VAL A 137 -8.13 1.32 -18.78
CA VAL A 137 -7.77 1.34 -17.36
C VAL A 137 -6.69 2.38 -17.04
N SER A 138 -5.81 2.74 -17.99
CA SER A 138 -4.83 3.81 -17.78
C SER A 138 -5.41 5.22 -17.83
N GLU A 139 -6.65 5.37 -18.30
CA GLU A 139 -7.35 6.67 -18.40
C GLU A 139 -8.26 6.92 -17.19
N PHE A 140 -8.60 5.87 -16.43
CA PHE A 140 -9.49 5.95 -15.26
C PHE A 140 -8.74 5.74 -13.94
N GLY A 141 -9.19 6.42 -12.88
CA GLY A 141 -8.64 6.28 -11.53
C GLY A 141 -7.20 6.80 -11.38
N GLY A 142 -6.31 5.94 -10.86
CA GLY A 142 -4.89 6.25 -10.59
C GLY A 142 -3.97 6.39 -11.81
N LYS A 143 -4.51 6.30 -13.04
CA LYS A 143 -3.73 6.28 -14.30
C LYS A 143 -2.64 5.21 -14.32
N TYR A 144 -2.91 4.05 -13.74
CA TYR A 144 -2.02 2.91 -13.80
C TYR A 144 -2.25 2.11 -15.08
N ASN A 145 -1.18 1.52 -15.60
CA ASN A 145 -1.32 0.48 -16.62
C ASN A 145 -2.20 -0.65 -16.08
N ALA A 146 -2.98 -1.28 -16.96
CA ALA A 146 -3.93 -2.33 -16.58
C ALA A 146 -3.30 -3.46 -15.73
N VAL A 147 -2.03 -3.79 -15.98
CA VAL A 147 -1.27 -4.78 -15.17
C VAL A 147 -1.07 -4.27 -13.74
N ALA A 148 -0.51 -3.07 -13.57
CA ALA A 148 -0.26 -2.49 -12.25
C ALA A 148 -1.56 -2.29 -11.47
N PHE A 149 -2.66 -1.89 -12.14
CA PHE A 149 -3.95 -1.74 -11.51
C PHE A 149 -4.53 -3.09 -11.03
N ALA A 150 -4.42 -4.14 -11.85
CA ALA A 150 -4.81 -5.50 -11.49
C ALA A 150 -3.96 -6.04 -10.32
N ASP A 151 -2.65 -5.82 -10.35
CA ASP A 151 -1.73 -6.22 -9.28
C ASP A 151 -2.08 -5.56 -7.95
N LEU A 152 -2.35 -4.25 -7.95
CA LEU A 152 -2.78 -3.52 -6.76
C LEU A 152 -4.14 -4.00 -6.25
N THR A 153 -5.09 -4.27 -7.15
CA THR A 153 -6.41 -4.79 -6.78
C THR A 153 -6.29 -6.16 -6.11
N LEU A 154 -5.46 -7.04 -6.67
CA LEU A 154 -5.18 -8.36 -6.11
C LEU A 154 -4.47 -8.25 -4.75
N PHE A 155 -3.47 -7.37 -4.65
CA PHE A 155 -2.78 -7.09 -3.40
C PHE A 155 -3.76 -6.65 -2.30
N PHE A 156 -4.65 -5.71 -2.58
CA PHE A 156 -5.64 -5.24 -1.60
C PHE A 156 -6.64 -6.33 -1.22
N GLY A 157 -7.07 -7.15 -2.17
CA GLY A 157 -7.91 -8.32 -1.90
C GLY A 157 -7.24 -9.33 -0.98
N PHE A 158 -5.97 -9.66 -1.19
CA PHE A 158 -5.24 -10.56 -0.29
C PHE A 158 -4.92 -9.91 1.07
N ALA A 159 -4.66 -8.59 1.08
CA ALA A 159 -4.46 -7.84 2.32
C ALA A 159 -5.70 -7.85 3.21
N SER A 160 -6.92 -7.90 2.66
CA SER A 160 -8.14 -8.02 3.46
C SER A 160 -8.20 -9.34 4.25
N ALA A 161 -7.70 -10.43 3.66
CA ALA A 161 -7.61 -11.73 4.33
C ALA A 161 -6.59 -11.70 5.47
N LEU A 162 -5.45 -11.03 5.29
CA LEU A 162 -4.47 -10.83 6.36
C LEU A 162 -5.04 -10.01 7.55
N CYS A 163 -6.05 -9.17 7.29
CA CYS A 163 -6.76 -8.42 8.33
C CYS A 163 -7.86 -9.21 9.06
N LEU A 164 -8.07 -10.50 8.77
CA LEU A 164 -9.10 -11.33 9.43
C LEU A 164 -8.98 -11.40 10.96
N PRO A 165 -7.77 -11.52 11.56
CA PRO A 165 -7.63 -11.59 13.02
C PRO A 165 -8.00 -10.27 13.74
N TRP A 166 -8.12 -9.17 13.00
CA TRP A 166 -8.47 -7.89 13.57
C TRP A 166 -9.99 -7.75 13.54
N SER A 167 -10.61 -7.54 14.70
CA SER A 167 -12.03 -7.19 14.79
C SER A 167 -12.15 -5.85 15.50
N GLN A 168 -12.95 -4.95 14.91
CA GLN A 168 -13.25 -3.62 15.47
C GLN A 168 -14.75 -3.37 15.57
N SER A 169 -15.57 -4.12 14.84
CA SER A 169 -17.03 -3.98 14.87
C SER A 169 -17.69 -4.81 15.98
N THR A 170 -18.87 -4.38 16.42
CA THR A 170 -19.78 -5.17 17.27
C THR A 170 -20.29 -6.43 16.57
N TRP A 171 -20.12 -6.55 15.24
CA TRP A 171 -20.56 -7.68 14.42
C TRP A 171 -19.36 -8.40 13.76
N PRO A 172 -18.58 -9.18 14.52
CA PRO A 172 -17.32 -9.77 14.03
C PRO A 172 -17.53 -10.74 12.86
N ARG A 173 -18.66 -11.43 12.80
CA ARG A 173 -19.00 -12.35 11.69
C ARG A 173 -19.24 -11.62 10.38
N LEU A 174 -19.93 -10.48 10.43
CA LEU A 174 -20.21 -9.66 9.25
C LEU A 174 -18.93 -8.98 8.75
N GLU A 175 -18.10 -8.49 9.67
CA GLU A 175 -16.77 -7.95 9.34
C GLU A 175 -15.88 -9.02 8.65
N ALA A 176 -15.86 -10.25 9.17
CA ALA A 176 -15.14 -11.36 8.55
C ALA A 176 -15.68 -11.70 7.16
N ALA A 177 -17.01 -11.76 6.99
CA ALA A 177 -17.62 -12.03 5.70
C ALA A 177 -17.22 -11.00 4.64
N VAL A 178 -17.25 -9.71 4.98
CA VAL A 178 -16.81 -8.62 4.07
C VAL A 178 -15.33 -8.77 3.73
N LYS A 179 -14.46 -9.09 4.69
CA LYS A 179 -13.03 -9.31 4.42
C LYS A 179 -12.77 -10.51 3.51
N ILE A 180 -13.50 -11.61 3.73
CA ILE A 180 -13.37 -12.84 2.94
C ILE A 180 -13.85 -12.61 1.52
N LEU A 181 -14.98 -11.91 1.32
CA LEU A 181 -15.57 -11.66 0.00
C LEU A 181 -14.71 -10.76 -0.90
N ALA A 182 -13.87 -9.91 -0.32
CA ALA A 182 -12.94 -9.08 -1.11
C ALA A 182 -11.91 -9.90 -1.90
N VAL A 183 -11.48 -11.07 -1.40
CA VAL A 183 -10.52 -11.95 -2.09
C VAL A 183 -11.09 -12.50 -3.40
N PRO A 184 -12.19 -13.28 -3.43
CA PRO A 184 -12.72 -13.83 -4.68
C PRO A 184 -13.16 -12.74 -5.65
N LEU A 185 -13.65 -11.59 -5.15
CA LEU A 185 -14.00 -10.47 -6.00
C LEU A 185 -12.77 -9.89 -6.71
N SER A 186 -11.67 -9.68 -6.00
CA SER A 186 -10.40 -9.20 -6.59
C SER A 186 -9.83 -10.18 -7.60
N VAL A 187 -9.88 -11.48 -7.30
CA VAL A 187 -9.41 -12.55 -8.20
C VAL A 187 -10.26 -12.59 -9.47
N TYR A 188 -11.59 -12.49 -9.34
CA TYR A 188 -12.49 -12.46 -10.47
C TYR A 188 -12.25 -11.24 -11.36
N ALA A 189 -12.11 -10.04 -10.77
CA ALA A 189 -11.81 -8.82 -11.52
C ALA A 189 -10.48 -8.91 -12.29
N VAL A 190 -9.45 -9.49 -11.66
CA VAL A 190 -8.14 -9.70 -12.31
C VAL A 190 -8.24 -10.74 -13.43
N TRP A 191 -8.98 -11.82 -13.22
CA TRP A 191 -9.22 -12.83 -14.26
C TRP A 191 -9.91 -12.22 -15.49
N VAL A 192 -10.95 -11.41 -15.28
CA VAL A 192 -11.65 -10.67 -16.36
C VAL A 192 -10.72 -9.67 -17.06
N SER A 193 -9.75 -9.09 -16.36
CA SER A 193 -8.78 -8.16 -16.96
C SER A 193 -7.72 -8.82 -17.88
N GLU A 194 -7.68 -10.16 -17.94
CA GLU A 194 -6.75 -10.96 -18.77
C GLU A 194 -5.25 -10.63 -18.52
N THR A 195 -4.91 -10.17 -17.33
CA THR A 195 -3.54 -9.80 -16.93
C THR A 195 -2.74 -11.04 -16.56
N ARG A 196 -2.16 -11.72 -17.58
CA ARG A 196 -1.42 -12.98 -17.38
C ARG A 196 -0.25 -12.88 -16.38
N SER A 197 0.41 -11.73 -16.29
CA SER A 197 1.51 -11.51 -15.33
C SER A 197 1.05 -11.49 -13.87
N SER A 198 -0.19 -11.10 -13.60
CA SER A 198 -0.74 -10.94 -12.25
C SER A 198 -0.95 -12.28 -11.53
N TRP A 199 -0.98 -13.40 -12.26
CA TRP A 199 -1.07 -14.75 -11.65
C TRP A 199 0.18 -15.13 -10.85
N ILE A 200 1.35 -14.59 -11.20
CA ILE A 200 2.56 -14.80 -10.40
C ILE A 200 2.38 -14.15 -9.03
N LEU A 201 1.83 -12.93 -9.00
CA LEU A 201 1.54 -12.21 -7.76
C LEU A 201 0.50 -12.96 -6.90
N PHE A 202 -0.53 -13.54 -7.51
CA PHE A 202 -1.48 -14.42 -6.82
C PHE A 202 -0.77 -15.57 -6.09
N GLY A 203 0.15 -16.27 -6.76
CA GLY A 203 0.92 -17.36 -6.17
C GLY A 203 1.79 -16.89 -5.00
N VAL A 204 2.49 -15.77 -5.17
CA VAL A 204 3.33 -15.18 -4.12
C VAL A 204 2.51 -14.76 -2.90
N LEU A 205 1.39 -14.06 -3.10
CA LEU A 205 0.53 -13.62 -2.01
C LEU A 205 -0.17 -14.80 -1.31
N GLY A 206 -0.59 -15.81 -2.07
CA GLY A 206 -1.12 -17.06 -1.53
C GLY A 206 -0.09 -17.77 -0.65
N LEU A 207 1.17 -17.85 -1.10
CA LEU A 207 2.26 -18.40 -0.30
C LEU A 207 2.49 -17.60 0.99
N VAL A 208 2.51 -16.26 0.91
CA VAL A 208 2.67 -15.41 2.10
C VAL A 208 1.55 -15.66 3.11
N ILE A 209 0.29 -15.66 2.67
CA ILE A 209 -0.86 -15.95 3.54
C ILE A 209 -0.73 -17.34 4.17
N PHE A 210 -0.35 -18.34 3.37
CA PHE A 210 -0.15 -19.71 3.87
C PHE A 210 0.94 -19.78 4.94
N LEU A 211 2.10 -19.14 4.71
CA LEU A 211 3.21 -19.12 5.66
C LEU A 211 2.82 -18.40 6.97
N VAL A 212 2.09 -17.29 6.87
CA VAL A 212 1.55 -16.55 8.03
C VAL A 212 0.59 -17.43 8.84
N HIS A 213 -0.31 -18.16 8.19
CA HIS A 213 -1.26 -19.05 8.87
C HIS A 213 -0.65 -20.34 9.41
N ARG A 214 0.44 -20.83 8.83
CA ARG A 214 1.17 -22.05 9.26
C ARG A 214 2.06 -21.85 10.48
N GLY A 215 2.15 -20.64 11.04
CA GLY A 215 2.84 -20.41 12.31
C GLY A 215 4.34 -20.18 12.19
N ILE A 216 4.85 -19.74 11.04
CA ILE A 216 6.21 -19.18 10.95
C ILE A 216 6.17 -17.74 11.48
N ALA A 217 6.18 -17.65 12.81
CA ALA A 217 6.68 -16.55 13.64
C ALA A 217 6.25 -15.10 13.35
N TRP A 218 5.23 -14.64 14.08
CA TRP A 218 5.34 -13.41 14.89
C TRP A 218 4.92 -13.70 16.34
N SER A 219 5.35 -14.85 16.86
CA SER A 219 5.42 -15.07 18.31
C SER A 219 6.64 -14.29 18.80
N ARG A 220 6.39 -13.10 19.38
CA ARG A 220 7.36 -12.21 20.04
C ARG A 220 8.27 -11.37 19.13
N ALA A 221 7.78 -10.19 18.77
CA ALA A 221 8.58 -8.96 18.73
C ALA A 221 7.69 -7.81 19.20
#